data_AF-A0A3D2M7V4-F1
#
_entry.id   AF-A0A3D2M7V4-F1
#
_cell.length_a   1.000
_cell.length_b   1.000
_cell.length_c   1.000
_cell.angle_alpha   90.00
_cell.angle_beta   90.00
_cell.angle_gamma   90.00
#
_symmetry.space_group_name_H-M   'P 1'
#
loop_
_entity.id
_entity.type
_entity.pdbx_description
1 polymer ?
#
loop_
_entity_poly.entity_id
_entity_poly.type
_entity_poly.pdbx_seq_one_letter_code
_entity_poly.pdbx_strand_id
1 'polypeptide(L)'
;MPLSLPDGTPTDEWLLIRGVDSDQFRVALDEFRRDLLAFASMKDETEKSDKTEQARLRLNAALIIGWSFDAEFSETALLEFLRESPYITAEVDRFASDRRRFFGKRSTGSAKA
;
A
#
# COMPACT_ATOMS: atom_id res chain seq x y z
N MET A 1 -1.57 -10.28 -2.84
CA MET A 1 -2.87 -9.83 -3.34
C MET A 1 -2.87 -10.05 -4.84
N PRO A 2 -3.72 -10.94 -5.39
CA PRO A 2 -3.83 -11.10 -6.85
C PRO A 2 -4.41 -9.82 -7.46
N LEU A 3 -4.00 -9.50 -8.68
CA LEU A 3 -4.47 -8.32 -9.41
C LEU A 3 -5.52 -8.70 -10.47
N SER A 4 -6.44 -7.77 -10.71
CA SER A 4 -7.39 -7.83 -11.81
C SER A 4 -7.30 -6.56 -12.64
N LEU A 5 -7.62 -6.69 -13.92
CA LEU A 5 -7.82 -5.55 -14.81
C LEU A 5 -9.03 -4.72 -14.38
N PRO A 6 -9.16 -3.47 -14.83
CA PRO A 6 -10.31 -2.61 -14.52
C PRO A 6 -11.67 -3.18 -14.95
N ASP A 7 -11.68 -4.09 -15.93
CA ASP A 7 -12.86 -4.82 -16.38
C ASP A 7 -13.22 -6.03 -15.49
N GLY A 8 -12.41 -6.30 -14.46
CA GLY A 8 -12.57 -7.42 -13.54
C GLY A 8 -11.89 -8.72 -14.00
N THR A 9 -11.24 -8.74 -15.17
CA THR A 9 -10.53 -9.91 -15.67
C THR A 9 -9.36 -10.23 -14.74
N PRO A 10 -9.28 -11.45 -14.19
CA PRO A 10 -8.18 -11.84 -13.32
C PRO A 10 -6.88 -11.92 -14.13
N THR A 11 -5.78 -11.51 -13.50
CA THR A 11 -4.43 -11.63 -14.07
C THR A 11 -3.61 -12.64 -13.27
N ASP A 12 -2.51 -13.11 -13.86
CA ASP A 12 -1.51 -13.93 -13.14
C ASP A 12 -0.61 -13.08 -12.22
N GLU A 13 -0.82 -11.76 -12.21
CA GLU A 13 -0.02 -10.80 -11.47
C GLU A 13 -0.48 -10.68 -10.01
N TRP A 14 0.47 -10.40 -9.12
CA TRP A 14 0.25 -10.24 -7.70
C TRP A 14 1.14 -9.18 -7.08
N LEU A 15 0.63 -8.55 -6.03
CA LEU A 15 1.38 -7.67 -5.14
C LEU A 15 1.64 -8.37 -3.80
N LEU A 16 2.88 -8.30 -3.31
CA LEU A 16 3.22 -8.73 -1.95
C LEU A 16 2.95 -7.57 -1.00
N ILE A 17 1.94 -7.75 -0.15
CA ILE A 17 1.45 -6.71 0.77
C ILE A 17 1.93 -7.02 2.19
N ARG A 18 2.42 -6.01 2.91
CA ARG A 18 2.66 -6.07 4.35
C ARG A 18 1.46 -5.52 5.12
N GLY A 19 1.28 -5.99 6.35
CA GLY A 19 0.18 -5.53 7.20
C GLY A 19 0.37 -4.11 7.71
N VAL A 20 -0.75 -3.45 8.03
CA VAL A 20 -0.77 -2.11 8.67
C VAL A 20 -0.09 -2.06 10.04
N ASP A 21 0.11 -3.22 10.66
CA ASP A 21 0.79 -3.32 11.97
C ASP A 21 2.32 -3.42 11.84
N SER A 22 2.86 -3.42 10.62
CA SER A 22 4.32 -3.45 10.38
C SER A 22 5.00 -2.15 10.79
N ASP A 23 6.21 -2.24 11.36
CA ASP A 23 6.98 -1.07 11.81
C ASP A 23 7.23 -0.08 10.68
N GLN A 24 7.51 -0.58 9.49
CA GLN A 24 7.78 0.23 8.31
C GLN A 24 6.53 0.97 7.84
N PHE A 25 5.33 0.40 7.97
CA PHE A 25 4.09 1.15 7.71
C PHE A 25 3.82 2.17 8.81
N ARG A 26 4.11 1.85 10.08
CA ARG A 26 3.95 2.79 11.20
C ARG A 26 4.86 4.02 11.04
N VAL A 27 6.10 3.83 10.62
CA VAL A 27 7.02 4.93 10.29
C VAL A 27 6.44 5.81 9.18
N ALA A 28 6.00 5.20 8.07
CA ALA A 28 5.40 5.94 6.96
C ALA A 28 4.10 6.68 7.37
N LEU A 29 3.30 6.09 8.27
CA LEU A 29 2.09 6.71 8.79
C LEU A 29 2.40 7.94 9.65
N ASP A 30 3.45 7.87 10.46
CA ASP A 30 3.87 9.00 11.28
C ASP A 30 4.48 10.12 10.44
N GLU A 31 5.21 9.79 9.38
CA GLU A 31 5.68 10.76 8.36
C GLU A 31 4.50 11.42 7.64
N PHE A 32 3.54 10.63 7.16
CA PHE A 32 2.31 11.14 6.53
C PHE A 32 1.56 12.12 7.45
N ARG A 33 1.44 11.82 8.74
CA ARG A 33 0.81 12.73 9.71
C ARG A 33 1.58 14.04 9.88
N ARG A 34 2.91 13.99 9.90
CA ARG A 34 3.76 15.19 9.97
C ARG A 34 3.59 16.05 8.73
N ASP A 35 3.56 15.42 7.56
CA ASP A 35 3.33 16.08 6.28
C ASP A 35 1.98 16.79 6.26
N LEU A 36 0.89 16.13 6.69
CA LEU A 36 -0.43 16.76 6.79
C LEU A 36 -0.44 18.00 7.70
N LEU A 37 0.27 17.95 8.83
CA LEU A 37 0.38 19.09 9.73
C LEU A 37 1.16 20.24 9.08
N ALA A 38 2.22 19.94 8.33
CA ALA A 38 2.96 20.93 7.58
C ALA A 38 2.08 21.57 6.49
N PHE A 39 1.32 20.77 5.75
CA PHE A 39 0.45 21.23 4.67
C PHE A 39 -0.77 22.00 5.15
N ALA A 40 -1.23 21.78 6.38
CA ALA A 40 -2.35 22.51 6.98
C ALA A 40 -2.11 24.03 7.04
N SER A 41 -0.85 24.46 7.06
CA SER A 41 -0.45 25.87 7.06
C SER A 41 -0.35 26.52 5.68
N MET A 42 -0.51 25.74 4.60
CA MET A 42 -0.41 26.23 3.22
C MET A 42 -1.67 27.02 2.84
N LYS A 43 -1.47 28.16 2.17
CA LYS A 43 -2.55 29.05 1.72
C LYS A 43 -3.12 28.66 0.36
N ASP A 44 -2.32 27.99 -0.46
CA ASP A 44 -2.75 27.49 -1.77
C ASP A 44 -3.42 26.13 -1.59
N GLU A 45 -4.73 26.09 -1.80
CA GLU A 45 -5.53 24.86 -1.68
C GLU A 45 -5.21 23.84 -2.78
N THR A 46 -4.82 24.29 -3.99
CA THR A 46 -4.44 23.39 -5.08
C THR A 46 -3.11 22.73 -4.78
N GLU A 47 -2.09 23.52 -4.40
CA GLU A 47 -0.77 22.98 -4.04
C GLU A 47 -0.86 22.05 -2.82
N LYS A 48 -1.72 22.39 -1.84
CA LYS A 48 -1.98 21.58 -0.66
C LYS A 48 -2.65 20.25 -1.02
N SER A 49 -3.63 20.25 -1.92
CA SER A 49 -4.28 19.03 -2.40
C SER A 49 -3.27 18.10 -3.08
N ASP A 50 -2.43 18.64 -3.97
CA ASP A 50 -1.44 17.85 -4.71
C ASP A 50 -0.41 17.21 -3.78
N LYS A 51 0.10 17.98 -2.80
CA LYS A 51 1.04 17.44 -1.80
C LYS A 51 0.40 16.39 -0.90
N THR A 52 -0.86 16.59 -0.53
CA THR A 52 -1.61 15.61 0.27
C THR A 52 -1.76 14.29 -0.47
N GLU A 53 -2.08 14.34 -1.77
CA GLU A 53 -2.23 13.14 -2.58
C GLU A 53 -0.89 12.41 -2.77
N GLN A 54 0.21 13.15 -3.00
CA GLN A 54 1.55 12.57 -3.06
C GLN A 54 1.95 11.87 -1.75
N ALA A 55 1.67 12.49 -0.60
CA ALA A 55 1.94 11.90 0.70
C ALA A 55 1.09 10.64 0.93
N ARG A 56 -0.17 10.64 0.45
CA ARG A 56 -1.06 9.48 0.51
C ARG A 56 -0.58 8.33 -0.38
N LEU A 57 -0.08 8.63 -1.57
CA LEU A 57 0.52 7.62 -2.46
C LEU A 57 1.73 6.95 -1.80
N ARG A 58 2.61 7.72 -1.16
CA ARG A 58 3.76 7.17 -0.42
C ARG A 58 3.33 6.27 0.73
N LEU A 59 2.30 6.65 1.47
CA LEU A 59 1.74 5.83 2.55
C LEU A 59 1.21 4.48 2.04
N ASN A 60 0.56 4.47 0.86
CA ASN A 60 0.09 3.24 0.24
C ASN A 60 1.23 2.41 -0.35
N ALA A 61 2.22 3.05 -0.98
CA ALA A 61 3.42 2.39 -1.48
C ALA A 61 4.16 1.65 -0.35
N ALA A 62 4.17 2.21 0.86
CA ALA A 62 4.68 1.53 2.04
C ALA A 62 3.98 0.19 2.30
N LEU A 63 2.72 -0.04 1.92
CA LEU A 63 2.09 -1.35 2.12
C LEU A 63 2.60 -2.44 1.17
N ILE A 64 3.28 -2.09 0.09
CA ILE A 64 3.73 -3.03 -0.94
C ILE A 64 5.23 -3.27 -0.79
N ILE A 65 5.63 -4.53 -0.71
CA ILE A 65 7.03 -4.95 -0.51
C ILE A 65 7.57 -5.81 -1.64
N GLY A 66 6.78 -5.99 -2.70
CA GLY A 66 7.16 -6.71 -3.90
C GLY A 66 5.97 -6.87 -4.85
N TRP A 67 6.27 -7.31 -6.06
CA TRP A 67 5.28 -7.63 -7.10
C TRP A 67 5.80 -8.76 -8.00
N SER A 68 4.93 -9.30 -8.85
CA SER A 68 5.28 -10.32 -9.84
C SER A 68 5.61 -9.78 -11.22
N PHE A 69 5.46 -8.48 -11.46
CA PHE A 69 5.72 -7.91 -12.77
C PHE A 69 7.17 -8.15 -13.21
N ASP A 70 7.37 -8.26 -14.52
CA ASP A 70 8.71 -8.37 -15.12
C ASP A 70 9.60 -7.14 -14.84
N ALA A 71 8.98 -5.99 -14.52
CA ALA A 71 9.68 -4.76 -14.18
C ALA A 71 10.37 -4.85 -12.81
N GLU A 72 11.54 -4.21 -12.69
CA GLU A 72 12.26 -4.14 -11.42
C GLU A 72 11.43 -3.44 -10.34
N PHE A 73 11.31 -4.10 -9.18
CA PHE A 73 10.62 -3.53 -8.03
C PHE A 73 11.45 -2.39 -7.42
N SER A 74 11.02 -1.15 -7.66
CA SER A 74 11.62 0.06 -7.11
C SER A 74 10.54 1.01 -6.59
N GLU A 75 10.91 1.91 -5.68
CA GLU A 75 9.97 2.91 -5.15
C GLU A 75 9.39 3.80 -6.26
N THR A 76 10.22 4.21 -7.23
CA THR A 76 9.78 5.04 -8.36
C THR A 76 8.75 4.32 -9.22
N ALA A 77 9.03 3.07 -9.61
CA ALA A 77 8.12 2.28 -10.43
C ALA A 77 6.81 1.98 -9.69
N LEU A 78 6.88 1.75 -8.38
CA LEU A 78 5.71 1.54 -7.53
C LEU A 78 4.81 2.78 -7.44
N LEU A 79 5.41 3.95 -7.23
CA LEU A 79 4.66 5.21 -7.17
C LEU A 79 4.00 5.55 -8.51
N GLU A 80 4.68 5.30 -9.62
CA GLU A 80 4.13 5.46 -10.96
C GLU A 80 2.94 4.52 -11.18
N PHE A 81 3.10 3.24 -10.87
CA PHE A 81 2.02 2.24 -10.96
C PHE A 81 0.79 2.64 -10.13
N LEU A 82 0.96 3.05 -8.88
CA LEU A 82 -0.16 3.46 -8.02
C LEU A 82 -0.83 4.75 -8.49
N ARG A 83 -0.07 5.64 -9.14
CA ARG A 83 -0.60 6.87 -9.74
C ARG A 83 -1.45 6.56 -10.98
N GLU A 84 -1.02 5.63 -11.82
CA GLU A 84 -1.76 5.20 -13.02
C GLU A 84 -2.97 4.33 -12.67
N SER A 85 -2.90 3.61 -11.54
CA SER A 85 -3.95 2.69 -11.09
C SER A 85 -4.53 3.05 -9.71
N PRO A 86 -5.30 4.15 -9.57
CA PRO A 86 -5.88 4.57 -8.29
C PRO A 86 -6.80 3.52 -7.64
N TYR A 87 -7.43 2.66 -8.45
CA TYR A 87 -8.30 1.59 -7.95
C TYR A 87 -7.49 0.53 -7.18
N ILE A 88 -6.26 0.23 -7.62
CA ILE A 88 -5.36 -0.69 -6.92
C ILE A 88 -4.96 -0.11 -5.56
N THR A 89 -4.74 1.20 -5.47
CA THR A 89 -4.46 1.87 -4.19
C THR A 89 -5.56 1.60 -3.15
N ALA A 90 -6.83 1.71 -3.54
CA ALA A 90 -7.96 1.42 -2.67
C ALA A 90 -8.07 -0.07 -2.28
N GLU A 91 -7.73 -0.97 -3.21
CA GLU A 91 -7.69 -2.41 -2.93
C GLU A 91 -6.56 -2.78 -1.97
N VAL A 92 -5.38 -2.21 -2.14
CA VAL A 92 -4.21 -2.42 -1.27
C VAL A 92 -4.53 -2.00 0.16
N ASP A 93 -5.09 -0.81 0.36
CA ASP A 93 -5.48 -0.31 1.69
C ASP A 93 -6.51 -1.24 2.37
N ARG A 94 -7.52 -1.67 1.62
CA ARG A 94 -8.53 -2.63 2.11
C ARG A 94 -7.91 -3.98 2.43
N PHE A 95 -7.02 -4.48 1.58
CA PHE A 95 -6.37 -5.77 1.75
C PHE A 95 -5.46 -5.76 2.99
N ALA A 96 -4.68 -4.69 3.16
CA ALA A 96 -3.77 -4.51 4.28
C ALA A 96 -4.50 -4.33 5.62
N SER A 97 -5.69 -3.71 5.61
CA SER A 97 -6.52 -3.51 6.79
C SER A 97 -7.18 -4.80 7.31
N ASP A 98 -7.36 -5.82 6.47
CA ASP A 98 -7.92 -7.11 6.89
C ASP A 98 -6.86 -7.97 7.58
N ARG A 99 -6.59 -7.67 8.86
CA ARG A 99 -5.62 -8.37 9.72
C ARG A 99 -5.75 -9.89 9.68
N ARG A 100 -6.96 -10.42 9.50
CA ARG A 100 -7.21 -11.88 9.44
C ARG A 100 -6.48 -12.55 8.28
N ARG A 101 -6.15 -11.82 7.21
CA ARG A 101 -5.41 -12.32 6.05
C ARG A 101 -3.92 -12.53 6.35
N PHE A 102 -3.39 -11.82 7.34
CA PHE A 102 -2.00 -11.93 7.78
C PHE A 102 -1.81 -12.99 8.87
N PHE A 103 -2.85 -13.22 9.68
CA PHE A 103 -2.86 -14.24 10.73
C PHE A 103 -3.70 -15.46 10.28
N GLY A 104 -3.15 -16.25 9.36
CA GLY A 104 -3.69 -17.58 9.04
C GLY A 104 -3.65 -18.48 10.28
N LYS A 105 -4.73 -19.27 10.47
CA LYS A 105 -4.98 -20.27 11.55
C LYS A 105 -3.76 -20.62 12.41
N ARG A 106 -3.92 -20.52 13.75
CA ARG A 106 -3.02 -21.05 14.79
C ARG A 106 -2.12 -22.15 14.22
N SER A 107 -0.80 -21.94 14.30
CA SER A 107 0.22 -22.98 14.14
C SER A 107 -0.34 -24.30 14.69
N THR A 108 -0.66 -25.25 13.82
CA THR A 108 -0.90 -26.63 14.23
C THR A 108 0.44 -27.09 14.77
N GLY A 109 0.62 -26.99 16.09
CA GLY A 109 1.79 -27.54 16.75
C GLY A 109 1.93 -28.97 16.25
N SER A 110 3.10 -29.31 15.71
CA SER A 110 3.42 -30.71 15.41
C SER A 110 3.27 -31.48 16.72
N ALA A 111 2.14 -32.18 16.87
CA ALA A 111 2.03 -33.23 17.86
C ALA A 111 3.04 -34.28 17.44
N LYS A 112 4.13 -34.39 18.21
CA LYS A 112 5.12 -35.45 18.03
C LYS A 112 4.41 -36.81 18.08
N ALA A 113 4.82 -37.66 17.16
CA ALA A 113 4.43 -39.06 17.02
C ALA A 113 4.64 -39.88 18.30
#